data_AF-U5S1I4-F1
#
_entry.id   AF-U5S1I4-F1
#
_cell.length_a   1.000
_cell.length_b   1.000
_cell.length_c   1.000
_cell.angle_alpha   90.00
_cell.angle_beta   90.00
_cell.angle_gamma   90.00
#
_symmetry.space_group_name_H-M   'P 1'
#
loop_
_entity.id
_entity.type
_entity.pdbx_description
1 polymer ?
#
loop_
_entity_poly.entity_id
_entity_poly.type
_entity_poly.pdbx_seq_one_letter_code
_entity_poly.pdbx_strand_id
1 'polypeptide(L)' 'PWYVKNRELEDPTVELDWSLMYRSDGIWTGQNNPTQDFFLGAEEGAKRRAAAAAYSANAVKTNQSGMTLRDRA' A
#
# COMPACT_ATOMS: atom_id res chain seq x y z
N PRO A 1 5.82 20.77 9.87
CA PRO A 1 5.27 22.14 10.04
C PRO A 1 3.77 22.10 10.34
N TRP A 2 3.34 22.80 11.40
CA TRP A 2 1.97 22.77 11.93
C TRP A 2 0.92 23.45 11.02
N TYR A 3 1.35 24.29 10.08
CA TYR A 3 0.48 25.08 9.20
C TYR A 3 -0.24 24.29 8.09
N VAL A 4 0.24 23.09 7.73
CA VAL A 4 -0.39 22.26 6.68
C VAL A 4 -1.75 21.74 7.16
N LYS A 5 -1.87 21.44 8.46
CA LYS A 5 -3.11 20.93 9.06
C LYS A 5 -4.20 21.98 9.22
N ASN A 6 -3.82 23.25 9.41
CA ASN A 6 -4.80 24.32 9.61
C ASN A 6 -5.50 24.72 8.30
N ARG A 7 -4.80 24.62 7.16
CA ARG A 7 -5.41 24.93 5.86
C ARG A 7 -6.52 23.95 5.49
N GLU A 8 -6.32 22.65 5.74
CA GLU A 8 -7.34 21.62 5.50
C GLU A 8 -8.55 21.75 6.44
N LEU A 9 -8.41 22.47 7.55
CA LEU A 9 -9.47 22.69 8.53
C LEU A 9 -10.31 23.94 8.24
N GLU A 10 -9.67 24.99 7.71
CA GLU A 10 -10.31 26.29 7.41
C GLU A 10 -10.82 26.40 5.97
N ASP A 11 -10.22 25.66 5.03
CA ASP A 11 -10.58 25.65 3.59
C ASP A 11 -10.35 24.26 2.99
N PRO A 12 -11.18 23.26 3.36
CA PRO A 12 -11.02 21.92 2.82
C PRO A 12 -11.43 21.90 1.34
N THR A 13 -10.58 21.33 0.47
CA THR A 13 -10.88 21.19 -0.97
C THR A 13 -11.99 20.18 -1.26
N VAL A 14 -12.48 19.48 -0.24
CA VAL A 14 -13.53 18.47 -0.28
C VAL A 14 -14.37 18.58 1.00
N GLU A 15 -15.66 18.29 0.93
CA GLU A 15 -16.48 18.23 2.14
C GLU A 15 -16.02 17.06 3.03
N LEU A 16 -15.70 17.36 4.29
CA LEU A 16 -15.30 16.37 5.29
C LEU A 16 -16.31 16.37 6.43
N ASP A 17 -16.94 15.22 6.67
CA ASP A 17 -17.72 14.99 7.88
C ASP A 17 -16.77 14.55 9.00
N TRP A 18 -16.39 15.50 9.85
CA TRP A 18 -15.50 15.26 10.99
C TRP A 18 -16.07 14.29 12.02
N SER A 19 -17.39 14.07 12.06
CA SER A 19 -18.01 13.09 12.97
C SER A 19 -17.79 11.64 12.52
N LEU A 20 -17.52 11.45 11.23
CA LEU A 20 -17.27 10.15 10.61
C LEU A 20 -15.79 9.91 10.30
N MET A 21 -14.96 10.96 10.38
CA MET A 21 -13.53 10.86 10.14
C MET A 21 -12.81 10.11 11.27
N TYR A 22 -12.42 8.87 10.96
CA TYR A 22 -11.42 8.13 11.72
C TYR A 22 -10.07 8.19 11.01
N ARG A 23 -8.99 8.46 11.76
CA ARG A 23 -7.64 8.36 11.18
C ARG A 23 -7.33 6.88 10.95
N SER A 24 -7.39 6.48 9.68
CA SER A 24 -7.01 5.12 9.29
C SER A 24 -5.57 4.81 9.72
N ASP A 25 -5.37 3.63 10.29
CA ASP A 25 -4.03 3.07 10.47
C ASP A 25 -3.46 2.75 9.08
N GLY A 26 -2.19 3.12 8.84
CA GLY A 26 -1.49 2.86 7.58
C GLY A 26 -1.37 1.39 7.23
N ILE A 27 -1.65 0.49 8.19
CA ILE A 27 -1.80 -0.93 7.94
C ILE A 27 -2.98 -1.25 7.01
N TRP A 28 -4.04 -0.45 7.00
CA TRP A 28 -5.26 -0.64 6.19
C TRP A 28 -5.06 -0.16 4.76
N THR A 29 -4.06 -0.72 4.09
CA THR A 29 -3.77 -0.48 2.68
C THR A 29 -3.86 -1.78 1.91
N GLY A 30 -4.29 -1.71 0.65
CA GLY A 30 -4.42 -2.90 -0.20
C GLY A 30 -3.09 -3.62 -0.46
N GLN A 31 -1.96 -2.97 -0.23
CA GLN A 31 -0.62 -3.57 -0.36
C GLN A 31 -0.24 -4.44 0.84
N ASN A 32 -0.89 -4.25 1.99
CA ASN A 32 -0.54 -4.94 3.21
C ASN A 32 -1.18 -6.33 3.32
N ASN A 33 -0.42 -7.32 3.78
CA ASN A 33 -0.84 -8.72 3.79
C ASN A 33 -2.06 -8.99 4.71
N PRO A 34 -2.06 -8.59 5.99
CA PRO A 34 -3.24 -8.71 6.85
C PRO A 34 -4.53 -8.13 6.25
N THR A 35 -4.41 -6.99 5.55
CA THR A 35 -5.57 -6.34 4.92
C THR A 35 -6.08 -7.16 3.74
N GLN A 36 -5.20 -7.69 2.90
CA GLN A 36 -5.60 -8.61 1.83
C GLN A 36 -6.23 -9.88 2.40
N ASP A 37 -5.63 -10.48 3.43
CA ASP A 37 -6.13 -11.71 4.05
C ASP A 37 -7.52 -11.48 4.68
N PHE A 38 -7.77 -10.29 5.26
CA PHE A 38 -9.06 -9.91 5.83
C PHE A 38 -10.16 -9.73 4.76
N PHE A 39 -9.87 -9.01 3.67
CA PHE A 39 -10.90 -8.67 2.66
C PHE A 39 -11.06 -9.70 1.55
N LEU A 40 -9.99 -10.39 1.16
CA LEU A 40 -9.97 -11.34 0.04
C LEU A 40 -9.96 -12.80 0.52
N GLY A 41 -9.61 -13.03 1.78
CA GLY A 41 -9.33 -14.35 2.34
C GLY A 41 -7.86 -14.73 2.22
N ALA A 42 -7.37 -15.46 3.22
CA ALA A 42 -5.97 -15.85 3.33
C ALA A 42 -5.46 -16.68 2.14
N GLU A 43 -6.32 -17.52 1.54
CA GLU A 43 -5.98 -18.35 0.38
C GLU A 43 -5.69 -17.49 -0.86
N GLU A 44 -6.58 -16.54 -1.18
CA GLU A 44 -6.42 -15.64 -2.31
C GLU A 44 -5.23 -14.68 -2.08
N GLY A 45 -5.05 -14.20 -0.86
CA GLY A 45 -3.87 -13.42 -0.46
C GLY A 45 -2.57 -14.21 -0.66
N ALA A 46 -2.53 -15.49 -0.28
CA ALA A 46 -1.37 -16.35 -0.51
C ALA A 46 -1.09 -16.59 -2.01
N LYS A 47 -2.13 -16.85 -2.80
CA LYS A 47 -2.01 -17.03 -4.26
C LYS A 47 -1.40 -15.81 -4.96
N ARG A 48 -1.86 -14.60 -4.61
CA ARG A 48 -1.32 -13.35 -5.17
C ARG A 48 0.14 -13.11 -4.77
N ARG A 49 0.49 -13.38 -3.51
CA ARG A 49 1.87 -13.30 -3.02
C ARG A 49 2.79 -14.26 -3.77
N ALA A 50 2.34 -15.50 -4.01
CA ALA A 50 3.09 -16.48 -4.78
C ALA A 50 3.36 -16.01 -6.23
N ALA A 51 2.34 -15.44 -6.90
CA ALA A 51 2.50 -14.87 -8.24
C ALA A 51 3.48 -13.69 -8.26
N ALA A 52 3.40 -12.78 -7.29
CA ALA A 52 4.31 -11.64 -7.17
C ALA A 52 5.76 -12.06 -6.89
N ALA A 53 5.96 -13.09 -6.05
CA ALA A 53 7.26 -13.67 -5.77
C ALA A 53 7.88 -14.32 -7.02
N ALA A 54 7.07 -15.06 -7.79
CA ALA A 54 7.52 -15.66 -9.05
C ALA A 54 7.93 -14.60 -10.08
N TYR A 55 7.14 -13.53 -10.24
CA TYR A 55 7.48 -12.40 -11.09
C TYR A 55 8.81 -11.76 -10.66
N SER A 56 8.94 -11.44 -9.38
CA SER A 56 10.14 -10.78 -8.83
C SER A 56 11.39 -11.64 -9.00
N ALA A 57 11.28 -12.95 -8.79
CA ALA A 57 12.39 -13.88 -8.99
C ALA A 57 12.81 -13.95 -10.46
N ASN A 58 11.85 -13.94 -11.38
CA ASN A 58 12.14 -13.93 -12.82
C ASN A 58 12.78 -12.61 -13.26
N ALA A 59 12.25 -11.46 -12.81
CA ALA A 59 12.78 -10.14 -13.13
C ALA A 59 14.25 -9.96 -12.70
N VAL A 60 14.61 -10.52 -11.54
CA VAL A 60 16.01 -10.56 -11.08
C VAL A 60 16.86 -11.45 -11.98
N LYS A 61 16.37 -12.65 -12.33
CA LYS A 61 17.10 -13.59 -13.20
C LYS A 61 17.34 -13.05 -14.61
N THR A 62 16.38 -12.31 -15.16
CA THR A 62 16.47 -11.71 -16.50
C THR A 62 17.18 -10.36 -16.49
N ASN A 63 17.68 -9.91 -15.33
CA ASN A 63 18.33 -8.61 -15.15
C ASN A 63 17.47 -7.45 -15.68
N GLN A 64 16.16 -7.52 -15.43
CA GLN A 64 15.22 -6.49 -15.82
C GLN A 64 15.61 -5.16 -15.16
N SER A 65 15.60 -4.08 -15.95
CA SER A 65 15.93 -2.73 -15.47
C SER A 65 15.10 -2.35 -14.25
N GLY A 66 15.76 -1.89 -13.18
CA GLY A 66 15.11 -1.51 -11.92
C GLY A 66 14.79 -2.67 -10.98
N MET A 67 15.12 -3.91 -11.38
CA MET A 67 14.89 -5.13 -10.60
C MET A 67 16.17 -5.96 -10.47
N THR A 68 17.34 -5.37 -10.74
CA THR A 68 18.62 -6.07 -10.64
C THR A 68 18.99 -6.33 -9.17
N LEU A 69 19.96 -7.21 -8.91
CA LEU A 69 20.47 -7.42 -7.55
C LEU A 69 21.02 -6.13 -6.91
N ARG A 70 21.58 -5.22 -7.73
CA ARG A 70 22.05 -3.92 -7.28
C ARG A 70 20.90 -2.98 -6.89
N ASP A 71 19.80 -3.00 -7.63
CA ASP A 71 18.64 -2.13 -7.35
C ASP A 71 17.88 -2.57 -6.08
N ARG A 72 18.17 -3.77 -5.58
CA ARG A 72 17.53 -4.39 -4.42
C ARG A 72 18.43 -4.46 -3.18
N ALA A 73 19.68 -4.01 -3.27
CA ALA A 73 20.66 -3.95 -2.18
C ALA A 73 20.55 -2.60 -1.44
#